data_AF-A0A920T0Z7-F1
#
_entry.id   AF-A0A920T0Z7-F1
#
_cell.length_a   1.000
_cell.length_b   1.000
_cell.length_c   1.000
_cell.angle_alpha   90.00
_cell.angle_beta   90.00
_cell.angle_gamma   90.00
#
_symmetry.space_group_name_H-M   'P 1'
#
loop_
_entity.id
_entity.type
_entity.pdbx_description
1 polymer ?
#
loop_
_entity_poly.entity_id
_entity_poly.type
_entity_poly.pdbx_seq_one_letter_code
_entity_poly.pdbx_strand_id
1 'polypeptide(L)'
;MSRIIPSIEIIYYLSNIELISVVRTRKIPNLDDFKDLCRVSNGDLFQYFSYEVRTNKTYVQYAINESAQGRTLFRYVPNPYKYKLWKQICNGDLFEYESGLEAVLNTKDNVPIEYQHLMRSDDFAYVALRVNGCRLKHLNDNKYKRFLVETAVLENGNALMYAPEELKDDTNLVSLCVYKFPYALEYAGAFCRSCKNIIQIATSNVKWVKRFALGN
;
A
#
# COMPACT_ATOMS: atom_id res chain seq x y z
N MET A 1 17.01 -21.94 -15.53
CA MET A 1 15.80 -21.69 -16.33
C MET A 1 15.93 -20.32 -16.96
N SER A 2 15.67 -20.17 -18.25
CA SER A 2 15.74 -18.87 -18.94
C SER A 2 14.65 -17.93 -18.41
N ARG A 3 15.04 -16.72 -18.01
CA ARG A 3 14.08 -15.66 -17.70
C ARG A 3 13.23 -15.36 -18.93
N ILE A 4 11.94 -15.19 -18.71
CA ILE A 4 10.96 -14.86 -19.74
C ILE A 4 10.72 -13.35 -19.75
N ILE A 5 10.90 -12.68 -18.61
CA ILE A 5 10.77 -11.23 -18.49
C ILE A 5 12.13 -10.53 -18.54
N PRO A 6 12.18 -9.22 -18.91
CA PRO A 6 13.39 -8.42 -18.82
C PRO A 6 14.00 -8.42 -17.42
N SER A 7 15.23 -7.92 -17.26
CA SER A 7 15.84 -7.77 -15.94
C SER A 7 14.94 -6.93 -15.02
N ILE A 8 15.05 -7.14 -13.71
CA ILE A 8 14.28 -6.39 -12.72
C ILE A 8 14.45 -4.87 -12.89
N GLU A 9 15.65 -4.43 -13.28
CA GLU A 9 15.98 -3.03 -13.60
C GLU A 9 15.09 -2.44 -14.68
N ILE A 10 14.72 -3.21 -15.70
CA ILE A 10 13.84 -2.77 -16.79
C ILE A 10 12.39 -2.75 -16.32
N ILE A 11 11.98 -3.74 -15.52
CA ILE A 11 10.60 -3.89 -15.06
C ILE A 11 10.17 -2.73 -14.17
N TYR A 12 11.09 -2.11 -13.41
CA TYR A 12 10.81 -0.92 -12.61
C TYR A 12 10.33 0.30 -13.41
N TYR A 13 10.63 0.36 -14.71
CA TYR A 13 10.21 1.47 -15.57
C TYR A 13 8.92 1.18 -16.34
N LEU A 14 8.38 -0.04 -16.24
CA LEU A 14 7.14 -0.41 -16.91
C LEU A 14 5.92 0.15 -16.17
N SER A 15 4.94 0.63 -16.92
CA SER A 15 3.63 0.98 -16.42
C SER A 15 2.87 -0.24 -15.91
N ASN A 16 1.87 -0.02 -15.04
CA ASN A 16 0.98 -1.08 -14.57
C ASN A 16 0.30 -1.85 -15.72
N ILE A 17 -0.06 -1.17 -16.82
CA ILE A 17 -0.70 -1.80 -17.98
C ILE A 17 0.28 -2.76 -18.67
N GLU A 18 1.53 -2.34 -18.85
CA GLU A 18 2.58 -3.18 -19.44
C GLU A 18 2.88 -4.39 -18.56
N LEU A 19 2.98 -4.20 -17.24
CA LEU A 19 3.17 -5.28 -16.29
C LEU A 19 2.04 -6.31 -16.32
N ILE A 20 0.78 -5.85 -16.36
CA ILE A 20 -0.39 -6.73 -16.50
C ILE A 20 -0.34 -7.50 -17.81
N SER A 21 0.04 -6.84 -18.91
CA SER A 21 0.18 -7.47 -20.23
C SER A 21 1.25 -8.57 -20.20
N VAL A 22 2.41 -8.32 -19.58
CA VAL A 22 3.47 -9.31 -19.39
C VAL A 22 2.96 -10.54 -18.63
N VAL A 23 2.24 -10.34 -17.52
CA VAL A 23 1.71 -11.45 -16.70
C VAL A 23 0.71 -12.30 -17.48
N ARG A 24 -0.22 -11.66 -18.20
CA ARG A 24 -1.29 -12.35 -18.94
C ARG A 24 -0.77 -13.10 -20.17
N THR A 25 0.18 -12.52 -20.90
CA THR A 25 0.63 -13.05 -22.20
C THR A 25 1.70 -14.13 -22.06
N ARG A 26 2.62 -13.99 -21.09
CA ARG A 26 3.83 -14.82 -21.03
C ARG A 26 3.69 -16.09 -20.20
N LYS A 27 2.51 -16.37 -19.63
CA LYS A 27 2.21 -17.56 -18.80
C LYS A 27 3.35 -17.88 -17.82
N ILE A 28 3.73 -16.91 -17.00
CA ILE A 28 4.94 -16.90 -16.15
C ILE A 28 5.05 -18.24 -15.37
N PRO A 29 5.97 -19.14 -15.75
CA PRO A 29 6.06 -20.48 -15.17
C PRO A 29 7.25 -20.64 -14.22
N ASN A 30 8.22 -19.72 -14.24
CA ASN A 30 9.41 -19.79 -13.40
C ASN A 30 9.30 -18.89 -12.17
N LEU A 31 9.92 -19.33 -11.09
CA LEU A 31 9.80 -18.69 -9.78
C LEU A 31 10.49 -17.32 -9.77
N ASP A 32 11.62 -17.15 -10.43
CA ASP A 32 12.40 -15.90 -10.36
C ASP A 32 11.67 -14.71 -11.01
N ASP A 33 11.06 -14.92 -12.18
CA ASP A 33 10.24 -13.92 -12.86
C ASP A 33 9.02 -13.52 -12.01
N PHE A 34 8.37 -14.51 -11.39
CA PHE A 34 7.27 -14.25 -10.46
C PHE A 34 7.70 -13.41 -9.26
N LYS A 35 8.86 -13.72 -8.68
CA LYS A 35 9.40 -13.01 -7.51
C LYS A 35 9.63 -11.53 -7.82
N ASP A 36 10.29 -11.25 -8.95
CA ASP A 36 10.58 -9.88 -9.38
C ASP A 36 9.27 -9.10 -9.61
N LEU A 37 8.28 -9.68 -10.29
CA LEU A 37 6.98 -9.04 -10.52
C LEU A 37 6.16 -8.84 -9.24
N CYS A 38 6.19 -9.79 -8.31
CA CYS A 38 5.51 -9.64 -7.02
C CYS A 38 6.08 -8.48 -6.20
N ARG A 39 7.41 -8.35 -6.16
CA ARG A 39 8.09 -7.26 -5.45
C ARG A 39 7.79 -5.91 -6.06
N VAL A 40 7.99 -5.76 -7.37
CA VAL A 40 7.78 -4.48 -8.06
C VAL A 40 6.34 -3.99 -7.92
N SER A 41 5.37 -4.91 -7.97
CA SER A 41 3.95 -4.55 -7.89
C SER A 41 3.37 -4.50 -6.48
N ASN A 42 4.16 -4.76 -5.43
CA ASN A 42 3.63 -4.95 -4.07
C ASN A 42 2.44 -5.93 -4.04
N GLY A 43 2.51 -6.99 -4.86
CA GLY A 43 1.47 -8.01 -4.97
C GLY A 43 0.26 -7.64 -5.84
N ASP A 44 0.17 -6.43 -6.41
CA ASP A 44 -1.00 -6.00 -7.22
C ASP A 44 -1.20 -6.88 -8.45
N LEU A 45 -0.11 -7.44 -8.99
CA LEU A 45 -0.16 -8.35 -10.13
C LEU A 45 -0.66 -9.75 -9.78
N PHE A 46 -0.69 -10.12 -8.49
CA PHE A 46 -1.01 -11.48 -8.04
C PHE A 46 -2.33 -11.99 -8.63
N GLN A 47 -3.35 -11.13 -8.71
CA GLN A 47 -4.67 -11.43 -9.26
C GLN A 47 -4.67 -11.86 -10.74
N TYR A 48 -3.65 -11.47 -11.50
CA TYR A 48 -3.56 -11.75 -12.94
C TYR A 48 -2.72 -12.99 -13.27
N PHE A 49 -2.02 -13.56 -12.28
CA PHE A 49 -1.30 -14.80 -12.50
C PHE A 49 -2.25 -15.97 -12.75
N SER A 50 -1.70 -17.00 -13.40
CA SER A 50 -2.44 -18.19 -13.77
C SER A 50 -3.01 -18.92 -12.56
N TYR A 51 -3.99 -19.80 -12.83
CA TYR A 51 -4.61 -20.62 -11.79
C TYR A 51 -3.58 -21.48 -11.06
N GLU A 52 -2.61 -22.04 -11.79
CA GLU A 52 -1.54 -22.89 -11.27
C GLU A 52 -0.66 -22.12 -10.27
N VAL A 53 -0.31 -20.87 -10.58
CA VAL A 53 0.50 -20.02 -9.68
C VAL A 53 -0.29 -19.67 -8.42
N ARG A 54 -1.55 -19.22 -8.57
CA ARG A 54 -2.38 -18.77 -7.43
C ARG A 54 -2.84 -19.92 -6.51
N THR A 55 -2.73 -21.16 -6.94
CA THR A 55 -3.06 -22.36 -6.13
C THR A 55 -1.83 -23.10 -5.61
N ASN A 56 -0.62 -22.68 -6.01
CA ASN A 56 0.62 -23.31 -5.56
C ASN A 56 1.14 -22.66 -4.26
N LYS A 57 1.34 -23.48 -3.23
CA LYS A 57 1.79 -23.06 -1.90
C LYS A 57 3.06 -22.21 -1.94
N THR A 58 4.07 -22.58 -2.74
CA THR A 58 5.36 -21.90 -2.78
C THR A 58 5.23 -20.48 -3.30
N TYR A 59 4.46 -20.30 -4.38
CA TYR A 59 4.21 -18.99 -4.98
C TYR A 59 3.37 -18.11 -4.05
N VAL A 60 2.29 -18.66 -3.50
CA VAL A 60 1.41 -17.94 -2.56
C VAL A 60 2.17 -17.50 -1.32
N GLN A 61 2.93 -18.40 -0.68
CA GLN A 61 3.76 -18.09 0.49
C GLN A 61 4.77 -16.99 0.18
N TYR A 62 5.45 -17.07 -0.97
CA TYR A 62 6.42 -16.06 -1.36
C TYR A 62 5.75 -14.69 -1.54
N ALA A 63 4.64 -14.61 -2.30
CA ALA A 63 3.95 -13.36 -2.53
C ALA A 63 3.49 -12.71 -1.22
N ILE A 64 2.99 -13.50 -0.27
CA ILE A 64 2.59 -12.99 1.06
C ILE A 64 3.77 -12.40 1.81
N ASN A 65 4.93 -13.06 1.78
CA ASN A 65 6.08 -12.64 2.58
C ASN A 65 6.78 -11.40 2.01
N GLU A 66 6.69 -11.19 0.69
CA GLU A 66 7.53 -10.23 -0.04
C GLU A 66 6.72 -9.09 -0.67
N SER A 67 5.43 -9.00 -0.38
CA SER A 67 4.57 -7.92 -0.86
C SER A 67 3.87 -7.19 0.29
N ALA A 68 3.64 -5.89 0.11
CA ALA A 68 2.87 -5.11 1.07
C ALA A 68 1.42 -5.61 1.23
N GLN A 69 0.85 -6.28 0.22
CA GLN A 69 -0.50 -6.87 0.32
C GLN A 69 -0.57 -8.12 1.17
N GLY A 70 0.55 -8.81 1.43
CA GLY A 70 0.61 -9.94 2.36
C GLY A 70 -0.55 -10.93 2.25
N ARG A 71 -1.18 -11.25 3.38
CA ARG A 71 -2.28 -12.23 3.46
C ARG A 71 -3.54 -11.78 2.73
N THR A 72 -3.70 -10.50 2.46
CA THR A 72 -4.87 -10.00 1.72
C THR A 72 -4.93 -10.55 0.29
N LEU A 73 -3.80 -11.05 -0.24
CA LEU A 73 -3.74 -11.74 -1.53
C LEU A 73 -4.60 -13.01 -1.58
N PHE A 74 -4.99 -13.58 -0.44
CA PHE A 74 -5.89 -14.74 -0.38
C PHE A 74 -7.26 -14.48 -1.02
N ARG A 75 -7.70 -13.22 -1.14
CA ARG A 75 -8.92 -12.87 -1.90
C ARG A 75 -8.84 -13.32 -3.36
N TYR A 76 -7.63 -13.47 -3.90
CA TYR A 76 -7.38 -13.92 -5.26
C TYR A 76 -7.04 -15.41 -5.38
N VAL A 77 -6.89 -16.13 -4.26
CA VAL A 77 -6.63 -17.58 -4.26
C VAL A 77 -7.94 -18.32 -4.54
N PRO A 78 -8.02 -19.17 -5.58
CA PRO A 78 -9.25 -19.88 -5.92
C PRO A 78 -9.72 -20.87 -4.85
N ASN A 79 -11.04 -21.05 -4.73
CA ASN A 79 -11.61 -22.19 -4.02
C ASN A 79 -11.42 -23.49 -4.81
N PRO A 80 -11.25 -24.66 -4.16
CA PRO A 80 -11.22 -24.89 -2.71
C PRO A 80 -9.82 -24.69 -2.06
N TYR A 81 -8.82 -24.26 -2.82
CA TYR A 81 -7.42 -24.17 -2.36
C TYR A 81 -7.22 -23.11 -1.28
N LYS A 82 -8.01 -22.03 -1.31
CA LYS A 82 -7.94 -20.92 -0.37
C LYS A 82 -7.86 -21.36 1.10
N TYR A 83 -8.85 -22.12 1.56
CA TYR A 83 -8.92 -22.56 2.96
C TYR A 83 -7.77 -23.51 3.33
N LYS A 84 -7.43 -24.44 2.43
CA LYS A 84 -6.32 -25.38 2.64
C LYS A 84 -4.99 -24.64 2.77
N LEU A 85 -4.72 -23.70 1.87
CA LEU A 85 -3.48 -22.93 1.87
C LEU A 85 -3.41 -21.96 3.05
N TRP A 86 -4.52 -21.33 3.43
CA TRP A 86 -4.57 -20.46 4.61
C TRP A 86 -4.11 -21.21 5.85
N LYS A 87 -4.66 -22.40 6.12
CA LYS A 87 -4.26 -23.25 7.24
C LYS A 87 -2.78 -23.68 7.22
N GLN A 88 -2.16 -23.71 6.05
CA GLN A 88 -0.78 -24.15 5.88
C GLN A 88 0.24 -23.01 5.96
N ILE A 89 -0.19 -21.77 5.76
CA ILE A 89 0.67 -20.59 5.54
C ILE A 89 0.42 -19.51 6.59
N CYS A 90 -0.83 -19.36 7.03
CA CYS A 90 -1.29 -18.28 7.89
C CYS A 90 -1.86 -18.83 9.20
N ASN A 91 -1.96 -17.93 10.17
CA ASN A 91 -2.70 -18.15 11.41
C ASN A 91 -3.93 -17.24 11.46
N GLY A 92 -4.89 -17.60 12.31
CA GLY A 92 -6.13 -16.85 12.51
C GLY A 92 -7.30 -17.35 11.65
N ASP A 93 -8.46 -16.75 11.85
CA ASP A 93 -9.69 -17.11 11.16
C ASP A 93 -9.76 -16.46 9.77
N LEU A 94 -9.86 -17.29 8.73
CA LEU A 94 -9.95 -16.81 7.35
C LEU A 94 -11.24 -16.03 7.12
N PHE A 95 -12.35 -16.50 7.71
CA PHE A 95 -13.67 -15.91 7.48
C PHE A 95 -13.76 -14.49 8.06
N GLU A 96 -13.31 -14.29 9.31
CA GLU A 96 -13.17 -12.98 9.93
C GLU A 96 -12.26 -12.07 9.11
N TYR A 97 -11.10 -12.57 8.68
CA TYR A 97 -10.15 -11.78 7.90
C TYR A 97 -10.73 -11.36 6.54
N GLU A 98 -11.40 -12.26 5.81
CA GLU A 98 -12.07 -11.93 4.55
C GLU A 98 -13.23 -10.95 4.74
N SER A 99 -14.04 -11.14 5.80
CA SER A 99 -15.15 -10.25 6.12
C SER A 99 -14.67 -8.83 6.45
N GLY A 100 -13.61 -8.73 7.25
CA GLY A 100 -12.97 -7.45 7.55
C GLY A 100 -12.37 -6.80 6.30
N LEU A 101 -11.75 -7.60 5.43
CA LEU A 101 -11.15 -7.12 4.18
C LEU A 101 -12.23 -6.61 3.21
N GLU A 102 -13.34 -7.33 3.08
CA GLU A 102 -14.49 -6.91 2.29
C GLU A 102 -15.07 -5.59 2.82
N ALA A 103 -15.23 -5.47 4.14
CA ALA A 103 -15.75 -4.25 4.76
C ALA A 103 -14.88 -3.01 4.49
N VAL A 104 -13.54 -3.15 4.52
CA VAL A 104 -12.64 -2.02 4.23
C VAL A 104 -12.50 -1.72 2.74
N LEU A 105 -12.72 -2.70 1.86
CA LEU A 105 -12.65 -2.51 0.41
C LEU A 105 -13.91 -1.85 -0.17
N ASN A 106 -15.08 -2.16 0.41
CA ASN A 106 -16.36 -1.71 -0.12
C ASN A 106 -16.84 -0.36 0.43
N THR A 107 -16.17 0.18 1.45
CA THR A 107 -16.54 1.47 2.05
C THR A 107 -15.34 2.42 2.04
N LYS A 108 -15.60 3.72 1.89
CA LYS A 108 -14.62 4.77 2.20
C LYS A 108 -14.72 5.26 3.64
N ASP A 109 -15.60 4.68 4.44
CA ASP A 109 -15.81 5.07 5.84
C ASP A 109 -14.69 4.56 6.74
N ASN A 110 -14.85 4.76 8.05
CA ASN A 110 -13.95 4.16 9.04
C ASN A 110 -14.00 2.64 8.98
N VAL A 111 -12.93 2.00 9.49
CA VAL A 111 -12.94 0.55 9.70
C VAL A 111 -13.99 0.24 10.77
N PRO A 112 -14.94 -0.70 10.52
CA PRO A 112 -15.91 -1.12 11.53
C PRO A 112 -15.21 -1.58 12.82
N ILE A 113 -15.81 -1.30 13.97
CA ILE A 113 -15.17 -1.49 15.29
C ILE A 113 -14.73 -2.94 15.47
N GLU A 114 -15.57 -3.89 15.05
CA GLU A 114 -15.30 -5.32 15.09
C GLU A 114 -14.02 -5.71 14.32
N TYR A 115 -13.65 -4.98 13.26
CA TYR A 115 -12.49 -5.26 12.42
C TYR A 115 -11.29 -4.35 12.67
N GLN A 116 -11.41 -3.33 13.54
CA GLN A 116 -10.28 -2.41 13.82
C GLN A 116 -9.06 -3.15 14.37
N HIS A 117 -9.26 -4.26 15.09
CA HIS A 117 -8.15 -5.06 15.60
C HIS A 117 -7.29 -5.69 14.48
N LEU A 118 -7.84 -5.89 13.27
CA LEU A 118 -7.12 -6.40 12.09
C LEU A 118 -6.11 -5.37 11.55
N MET A 119 -6.31 -4.08 11.84
CA MET A 119 -5.37 -3.01 11.46
C MET A 119 -4.00 -3.14 12.12
N ARG A 120 -3.85 -3.99 13.14
CA ARG A 120 -2.53 -4.35 13.69
C ARG A 120 -1.65 -5.11 12.69
N SER A 121 -2.25 -5.69 11.67
CA SER A 121 -1.52 -6.35 10.60
C SER A 121 -1.15 -5.35 9.52
N ASP A 122 0.14 -5.32 9.16
CA ASP A 122 0.65 -4.43 8.12
C ASP A 122 -0.04 -4.63 6.77
N ASP A 123 -0.32 -5.89 6.41
CA ASP A 123 -0.94 -6.23 5.12
C ASP A 123 -2.38 -5.71 4.99
N PHE A 124 -3.16 -5.88 6.05
CA PHE A 124 -4.52 -5.40 6.16
C PHE A 124 -4.54 -3.88 6.22
N ALA A 125 -3.68 -3.28 7.05
CA ALA A 125 -3.54 -1.83 7.15
C ALA A 125 -3.15 -1.22 5.80
N TYR A 126 -2.17 -1.79 5.10
CA TYR A 126 -1.74 -1.33 3.78
C TYR A 126 -2.92 -1.22 2.81
N VAL A 127 -3.75 -2.27 2.72
CA VAL A 127 -4.92 -2.28 1.83
C VAL A 127 -6.00 -1.32 2.32
N ALA A 128 -6.28 -1.28 3.61
CA ALA A 128 -7.30 -0.38 4.18
C ALA A 128 -6.95 1.09 3.94
N LEU A 129 -5.67 1.46 4.07
CA LEU A 129 -5.15 2.81 3.86
C LEU A 129 -5.17 3.22 2.39
N ARG A 130 -4.95 2.28 1.46
CA ARG A 130 -5.11 2.53 0.02
C ARG A 130 -6.54 2.84 -0.42
N VAL A 131 -7.53 2.50 0.38
CA VAL A 131 -8.95 2.85 0.12
C VAL A 131 -9.32 4.17 0.79
N ASN A 132 -8.81 4.40 1.99
CA ASN A 132 -8.96 5.67 2.70
C ASN A 132 -7.76 5.91 3.62
N GLY A 133 -6.88 6.83 3.21
CA GLY A 133 -5.70 7.20 3.99
C GLY A 133 -6.01 7.71 5.40
N CYS A 134 -7.18 8.33 5.62
CA CYS A 134 -7.57 8.81 6.95
C CYS A 134 -7.85 7.68 7.96
N ARG A 135 -7.86 6.41 7.52
CA ARG A 135 -7.88 5.25 8.43
C ARG A 135 -6.57 5.09 9.20
N LEU A 136 -5.54 5.88 8.90
CA LEU A 136 -4.29 5.95 9.65
C LEU A 136 -4.52 6.15 11.16
N LYS A 137 -5.56 6.90 11.52
CA LYS A 137 -5.99 7.11 12.92
C LYS A 137 -6.34 5.85 13.72
N HIS A 138 -6.60 4.73 13.04
CA HIS A 138 -6.92 3.44 13.68
C HIS A 138 -5.67 2.59 13.97
N LEU A 139 -4.50 3.04 13.53
CA LEU A 139 -3.23 2.48 13.95
C LEU A 139 -2.84 3.14 15.29
N ASN A 140 -2.61 2.36 16.35
CA ASN A 140 -2.19 2.87 17.67
C ASN A 140 -0.64 2.85 17.83
N ASP A 141 -0.09 3.80 18.60
CA ASP A 141 1.35 4.04 18.87
C ASP A 141 2.08 2.86 19.55
N ASN A 142 3.35 2.50 19.29
CA ASN A 142 4.61 3.26 19.10
C ASN A 142 5.46 2.81 17.86
N LYS A 143 4.84 2.25 16.82
CA LYS A 143 5.61 1.59 15.73
C LYS A 143 5.01 1.82 14.35
N TYR A 144 4.68 3.06 14.02
CA TYR A 144 4.27 3.38 12.66
C TYR A 144 5.43 3.10 11.71
N LYS A 145 5.19 2.18 10.78
CA LYS A 145 6.15 1.94 9.71
C LYS A 145 5.98 3.04 8.69
N ARG A 146 7.11 3.68 8.34
CA ARG A 146 7.15 4.77 7.34
C ARG A 146 6.32 4.45 6.09
N PHE A 147 6.42 3.24 5.57
CA PHE A 147 5.70 2.85 4.34
C PHE A 147 4.16 2.89 4.48
N LEU A 148 3.60 2.61 5.67
CA LEU A 148 2.15 2.70 5.90
C LEU A 148 1.71 4.16 5.94
N VAL A 149 2.51 5.03 6.56
CA VAL A 149 2.25 6.47 6.59
C VAL A 149 2.34 7.05 5.18
N GLU A 150 3.40 6.71 4.42
CA GLU A 150 3.53 7.05 2.99
C GLU A 150 2.31 6.61 2.19
N THR A 151 1.87 5.36 2.37
CA THR A 151 0.67 4.83 1.70
C THR A 151 -0.56 5.68 2.02
N ALA A 152 -0.76 6.03 3.30
CA ALA A 152 -1.90 6.81 3.75
C ALA A 152 -1.91 8.25 3.20
N VAL A 153 -0.79 8.96 3.31
CA VAL A 153 -0.71 10.38 2.91
C VAL A 153 -0.71 10.55 1.39
N LEU A 154 -0.19 9.57 0.65
CA LEU A 154 -0.27 9.57 -0.81
C LEU A 154 -1.66 9.18 -1.31
N GLU A 155 -2.46 8.46 -0.52
CA GLU A 155 -3.87 8.25 -0.84
C GLU A 155 -4.73 9.49 -0.52
N ASN A 156 -4.54 10.09 0.65
CA ASN A 156 -5.29 11.27 1.08
C ASN A 156 -4.41 12.21 1.92
N GLY A 157 -4.20 13.43 1.44
CA GLY A 157 -3.35 14.41 2.13
C GLY A 157 -3.80 14.77 3.55
N ASN A 158 -5.10 14.65 3.86
CA ASN A 158 -5.59 14.85 5.23
C ASN A 158 -5.07 13.79 6.20
N ALA A 159 -4.64 12.62 5.71
CA ALA A 159 -4.06 11.58 6.56
C ALA A 159 -2.80 12.05 7.29
N LEU A 160 -2.10 13.08 6.78
CA LEU A 160 -0.93 13.65 7.43
C LEU A 160 -1.23 14.14 8.84
N MET A 161 -2.47 14.55 9.14
CA MET A 161 -2.88 14.96 10.50
C MET A 161 -2.71 13.85 11.55
N TYR A 162 -2.82 12.58 11.12
CA TYR A 162 -2.69 11.40 11.96
C TYR A 162 -1.29 10.78 11.90
N ALA A 163 -0.36 11.35 11.12
CA ALA A 163 1.01 10.87 11.10
C ALA A 163 1.73 11.21 12.42
N PRO A 164 2.77 10.44 12.78
CA PRO A 164 3.69 10.79 13.86
C PRO A 164 4.31 12.17 13.63
N GLU A 165 4.58 12.89 14.72
CA GLU A 165 5.19 14.23 14.64
C GLU A 165 6.54 14.20 13.91
N GLU A 166 7.36 13.16 14.11
CA GLU A 166 8.65 13.02 13.42
C GLU A 166 8.48 12.92 11.89
N LEU A 167 7.39 12.32 11.42
CA LEU A 167 7.08 12.20 10.00
C LEU A 167 6.37 13.43 9.45
N LYS A 168 5.66 14.19 10.28
CA LYS A 168 5.11 15.51 9.89
C LYS A 168 6.21 16.55 9.65
N ASP A 169 7.39 16.36 10.22
CA ASP A 169 8.58 17.18 9.93
C ASP A 169 9.56 16.53 8.94
N ASP A 170 9.25 15.34 8.41
CA ASP A 170 10.04 14.71 7.36
C ASP A 170 9.83 15.43 6.02
N THR A 171 10.86 16.16 5.59
CA THR A 171 10.80 17.00 4.40
C THR A 171 10.52 16.22 3.12
N ASN A 172 10.97 14.97 3.01
CA ASN A 172 10.74 14.15 1.83
C ASN A 172 9.28 13.69 1.75
N LEU A 173 8.76 13.16 2.87
CA LEU A 173 7.36 12.73 2.98
C LEU A 173 6.41 13.90 2.74
N VAL A 174 6.63 15.01 3.44
CA VAL A 174 5.78 16.19 3.33
C VAL A 174 5.85 16.77 1.93
N SER A 175 7.04 16.87 1.32
CA SER A 175 7.17 17.36 -0.06
C SER A 175 6.36 16.53 -1.06
N LEU A 176 6.43 15.19 -0.96
CA LEU A 176 5.63 14.29 -1.81
C LEU A 176 4.13 14.47 -1.56
N CYS A 177 3.73 14.59 -0.28
CA CYS A 177 2.34 14.79 0.09
C CYS A 177 1.81 16.13 -0.43
N VAL A 178 2.49 17.25 -0.17
CA VAL A 178 2.02 18.59 -0.59
C VAL A 178 2.12 18.83 -2.09
N TYR A 179 3.02 18.13 -2.78
CA TYR A 179 3.05 18.13 -4.24
C TYR A 179 1.75 17.59 -4.83
N LYS A 180 1.22 16.50 -4.27
CA LYS A 180 -0.06 15.89 -4.69
C LYS A 180 -1.27 16.59 -4.08
N PHE A 181 -1.18 16.98 -2.82
CA PHE A 181 -2.26 17.56 -2.00
C PHE A 181 -1.79 18.85 -1.31
N PRO A 182 -1.77 19.99 -2.01
CA PRO A 182 -1.25 21.25 -1.47
C PRO A 182 -1.82 21.69 -0.12
N TYR A 183 -3.09 21.37 0.15
CA TYR A 183 -3.77 21.70 1.41
C TYR A 183 -3.19 20.93 2.62
N ALA A 184 -2.51 19.81 2.40
CA ALA A 184 -1.91 19.02 3.46
C ALA A 184 -0.82 19.78 4.24
N LEU A 185 -0.31 20.90 3.70
CA LEU A 185 0.60 21.80 4.41
C LEU A 185 0.03 22.27 5.76
N GLU A 186 -1.30 22.34 5.90
CA GLU A 186 -1.98 22.63 7.17
C GLU A 186 -1.57 21.69 8.30
N TYR A 187 -1.38 20.41 7.97
CA TYR A 187 -1.11 19.33 8.92
C TYR A 187 0.38 18.97 9.03
N ALA A 188 1.23 19.60 8.22
CA ALA A 188 2.67 19.42 8.34
C ALA A 188 3.19 20.01 9.66
N GLY A 189 4.33 19.50 10.13
CA GLY A 189 4.98 19.99 11.33
C GLY A 189 5.55 21.40 11.13
N ALA A 190 5.87 22.07 12.23
CA ALA A 190 6.26 23.47 12.20
C ALA A 190 7.51 23.71 11.35
N PHE A 191 8.47 22.79 11.36
CA PHE A 191 9.68 22.88 10.56
C PHE A 191 9.36 22.88 9.06
N CYS A 192 8.50 21.94 8.63
CA CYS A 192 8.07 21.87 7.23
C CYS A 192 7.23 23.08 6.80
N ARG A 193 6.39 23.61 7.70
CA ARG A 193 5.55 24.80 7.43
C ARG A 193 6.34 26.10 7.32
N SER A 194 7.58 26.16 7.83
CA SER A 194 8.51 27.29 7.62
C SER A 194 9.54 27.02 6.52
N CYS A 195 9.58 25.82 5.95
CA CYS A 195 10.54 25.46 4.91
C CYS A 195 10.17 26.11 3.57
N LYS A 196 10.98 27.06 3.11
CA LYS A 196 10.75 27.79 1.84
C LYS A 196 10.49 26.86 0.65
N ASN A 197 11.27 25.78 0.53
CA ASN A 197 11.14 24.83 -0.58
C ASN A 197 9.77 24.11 -0.54
N ILE A 198 9.33 23.63 0.63
CA ILE A 198 8.05 22.94 0.79
C ILE A 198 6.88 23.90 0.54
N ILE A 199 6.96 25.12 1.07
CA ILE A 199 5.96 26.17 0.83
C ILE A 199 5.87 26.47 -0.68
N GLN A 200 7.01 26.55 -1.38
CA GLN A 200 7.02 26.76 -2.82
C GLN A 200 6.39 25.59 -3.59
N ILE A 201 6.69 24.35 -3.20
CA ILE A 201 6.05 23.15 -3.79
C ILE A 201 4.53 23.22 -3.62
N ALA A 202 4.05 23.45 -2.39
CA ALA A 202 2.62 23.51 -2.09
C ALA A 202 1.90 24.67 -2.82
N THR A 203 2.54 25.84 -2.90
CA THR A 203 1.92 27.05 -3.46
C THR A 203 2.07 27.19 -4.98
N SER A 204 2.82 26.29 -5.63
CA SER A 204 3.09 26.32 -7.08
C SER A 204 1.82 26.46 -7.92
N ASN A 205 0.80 25.66 -7.62
CA ASN A 205 -0.48 25.66 -8.32
C ASN A 205 -1.64 26.21 -7.47
N VAL A 206 -1.51 26.21 -6.14
CA VAL A 206 -2.61 26.53 -5.22
C VAL A 206 -2.18 27.61 -4.22
N LYS A 207 -2.28 28.88 -4.62
CA LYS A 207 -1.74 30.01 -3.84
C LYS A 207 -2.32 30.16 -2.43
N TRP A 208 -3.59 29.79 -2.22
CA TRP A 208 -4.28 30.02 -0.95
C TRP A 208 -3.71 29.19 0.22
N VAL A 209 -3.01 28.08 -0.07
CA VAL A 209 -2.42 27.23 0.97
C VAL A 209 -1.24 27.91 1.66
N LYS A 210 -0.72 29.02 1.10
CA LYS A 210 0.29 29.86 1.75
C LYS A 210 -0.14 30.34 3.13
N ARG A 211 -1.45 30.45 3.39
CA ARG A 211 -2.00 30.79 4.72
C ARG A 211 -1.55 29.83 5.83
N PHE A 212 -1.18 28.60 5.46
CA PHE A 212 -0.69 27.59 6.39
C PHE A 212 0.82 27.68 6.61
N ALA A 213 1.57 28.43 5.81
CA ALA A 213 2.99 28.64 6.06
C ALA A 213 3.23 29.38 7.38
N LEU A 214 4.34 29.08 8.05
CA LEU A 214 4.78 29.76 9.27
C LEU A 214 5.97 30.67 8.94
N GLY A 215 5.90 31.93 9.37
CA GLY A 215 6.87 32.97 9.03
C GLY A 215 6.51 33.68 7.72
N ASN A 216 5.96 34.89 7.83
CA ASN A 216 5.63 35.79 6.71
C ASN A 216 6.79 36.74 6.43
#